data_AF-A0A2E3KZP4-F1
#
_entry.id   AF-A0A2E3KZP4-F1
#
_cell.length_a   1.000
_cell.length_b   1.000
_cell.length_c   1.000
_cell.angle_alpha   90.00
_cell.angle_beta   90.00
_cell.angle_gamma   90.00
#
_symmetry.space_group_name_H-M   'P 1'
#
loop_
_entity.id
_entity.type
_entity.pdbx_description
1 polymer ?
#
loop_
_entity_poly.entity_id
_entity_poly.type
_entity_poly.pdbx_seq_one_letter_code
_entity_poly.pdbx_strand_id
1 'polypeptide(L)'
;MSRSTLLRCVQLVGLGAMGALALPPFHLVFMLLPAISGLIWILVQTDDRRRAFVVGWMFGLGQGLVGYYWVSNAFMVDATEHGVLAPFAVLGLAGGLAMFPAATASIAWSVWRWCSPSPLARILTFAGLWTASEWLRAGMLTGFPWNLVATVWTFSPEVLQAAALVGPYGLGMITIAIAGLPALFLFGDNRRAAMIGLGVGLIVIVDIWIAGNLRLSAASRLAVDGVRLRMVQPNIPQHLKWRSELRVDHVRQQMRLSDGPDAAGILPTHVIWAETAVPYNLSGDYGLRQMIASAVPVDGLLITGAPRMEMAEGGLQRAYNSVHALDSRGQITATYDKRHLVPFGEYVPLRWLFGFSRLTAGRVDFYPGNTPQIPVLAGLPPAVMLICYEIIFPAKVGAGYRRPAWILNLTNDAWFGMSAGPYQHLAAAQLRAVEQGVPVVRVANTGISAVVDAHGRIEARLELGQEGRLDSDLPRALKRPPPYGRYGDWLTLIMITLGLAAIWLPRLARDHDSE
;
A
#
# COMPACT_ATOMS: atom_id res chain seq x y z
N MET A 1 29.47 -24.17 9.79
CA MET A 1 28.07 -24.43 9.37
C MET A 1 28.08 -25.65 8.46
N SER A 2 27.31 -26.71 8.73
CA SER A 2 27.31 -27.89 7.84
C SER A 2 26.71 -27.53 6.48
N ARG A 3 27.13 -28.23 5.41
CA ARG A 3 26.61 -28.05 4.05
C ARG A 3 25.08 -28.20 3.99
N SER A 4 24.51 -29.07 4.83
CA SER A 4 23.06 -29.27 4.98
C SER A 4 22.33 -28.05 5.57
N THR A 5 22.93 -27.35 6.53
CA THR A 5 22.34 -26.15 7.13
C THR A 5 22.36 -24.98 6.15
N LEU A 6 23.45 -24.80 5.41
CA LEU A 6 23.53 -23.75 4.37
C LEU A 6 22.47 -23.95 3.28
N LEU A 7 22.30 -25.19 2.80
CA LEU A 7 21.30 -25.50 1.80
C LEU A 7 19.88 -25.16 2.27
N ARG A 8 19.54 -25.48 3.53
CA ARG A 8 18.23 -25.14 4.12
C ARG A 8 18.00 -23.63 4.23
N CYS A 9 19.03 -22.86 4.60
CA CYS A 9 18.92 -21.40 4.62
C CYS A 9 18.66 -20.83 3.23
N VAL A 10 19.39 -21.31 2.21
CA VAL A 10 19.19 -20.89 0.81
C VAL A 10 17.78 -21.24 0.32
N GLN A 11 17.28 -22.43 0.65
CA GLN A 11 15.91 -22.85 0.33
C GLN A 11 14.87 -21.92 0.95
N LEU A 12 15.00 -21.57 2.23
CA LEU A 12 14.05 -20.69 2.93
C LEU A 12 14.02 -19.28 2.35
N VAL A 13 15.18 -18.70 2.09
CA VAL A 13 15.29 -17.39 1.41
C VAL A 13 14.68 -17.48 0.01
N GLY A 14 14.93 -18.56 -0.72
CA GLY A 14 14.34 -18.81 -2.04
C GLY A 14 12.82 -18.90 -2.01
N LEU A 15 12.23 -19.61 -1.03
CA LEU A 15 10.77 -19.70 -0.86
C LEU A 15 10.16 -18.32 -0.54
N GLY A 16 10.82 -17.54 0.32
CA GLY A 16 10.40 -16.16 0.59
C GLY A 16 10.41 -15.28 -0.66
N ALA A 17 11.49 -15.38 -1.45
CA ALA A 17 11.65 -14.66 -2.71
C ALA A 17 10.56 -15.06 -3.72
N MET A 18 10.22 -16.34 -3.85
CA MET A 18 9.09 -16.81 -4.67
C MET A 18 7.78 -16.18 -4.23
N GLY A 19 7.54 -16.09 -2.92
CA GLY A 19 6.35 -15.43 -2.38
C GLY A 19 6.26 -13.95 -2.76
N ALA A 20 7.40 -13.25 -2.83
CA ALA A 20 7.44 -11.85 -3.26
C ALA A 20 7.12 -11.66 -4.75
N LEU A 21 7.34 -12.66 -5.61
CA LEU A 21 6.96 -12.61 -7.03
C LEU A 21 5.44 -12.61 -7.27
N ALA A 22 4.64 -12.92 -6.25
CA ALA A 22 3.19 -12.77 -6.32
C ALA A 22 2.76 -11.29 -6.26
N LEU A 23 3.62 -10.40 -5.76
CA LEU A 23 3.32 -8.98 -5.64
C LEU A 23 3.36 -8.27 -7.02
N PRO A 24 2.73 -7.09 -7.14
CA PRO A 24 2.95 -6.22 -8.28
C PRO A 24 4.45 -5.90 -8.46
N PRO A 25 4.95 -5.79 -9.71
CA PRO A 25 4.19 -5.87 -10.98
C PRO A 25 4.06 -7.29 -11.55
N PHE A 26 4.63 -8.30 -10.89
CA PHE A 26 4.76 -9.65 -11.48
C PHE A 26 3.48 -10.48 -11.41
N HIS A 27 2.72 -10.35 -10.32
CA HIS A 27 1.44 -11.05 -10.13
C HIS A 27 1.50 -12.59 -10.32
N LEU A 28 2.65 -13.22 -10.04
CA LEU A 28 2.81 -14.67 -10.10
C LEU A 28 2.20 -15.33 -8.85
N VAL A 29 0.88 -15.17 -8.64
CA VAL A 29 0.18 -15.59 -7.40
C VAL A 29 0.34 -17.08 -7.11
N PHE A 30 0.45 -17.91 -8.15
CA PHE A 30 0.69 -19.34 -8.01
C PHE A 30 2.01 -19.68 -7.30
N MET A 31 2.99 -18.76 -7.27
CA MET A 31 4.24 -18.93 -6.50
C MET A 31 4.02 -18.91 -4.98
N LEU A 32 2.88 -18.39 -4.51
CA LEU A 32 2.51 -18.51 -3.09
C LEU A 32 2.30 -19.97 -2.68
N LEU A 33 1.85 -20.85 -3.60
CA LEU A 33 1.63 -22.26 -3.32
C LEU A 33 2.90 -22.93 -2.79
N PRO A 34 4.01 -23.03 -3.57
CA PRO A 34 5.25 -23.62 -3.06
C PRO A 34 5.87 -22.80 -1.92
N ALA A 35 5.76 -21.48 -1.94
CA ALA A 35 6.35 -20.62 -0.89
C ALA A 35 5.77 -20.90 0.50
N ILE A 36 4.44 -20.83 0.63
CA ILE A 36 3.74 -20.99 1.92
C ILE A 36 3.70 -22.47 2.32
N SER A 37 3.42 -23.39 1.39
CA SER A 37 3.43 -24.82 1.73
C SER A 37 4.82 -25.31 2.12
N GLY A 38 5.87 -24.84 1.44
CA GLY A 38 7.26 -25.14 1.75
C GLY A 38 7.68 -24.62 3.12
N LEU A 39 7.28 -23.38 3.47
CA LEU A 39 7.52 -22.82 4.80
C LEU A 39 6.86 -23.67 5.89
N ILE A 40 5.57 -23.99 5.73
CA ILE A 40 4.81 -24.80 6.69
C ILE A 40 5.45 -26.19 6.85
N TRP A 41 5.89 -26.81 5.75
CA TRP A 41 6.52 -28.12 5.76
C TRP A 41 7.85 -28.14 6.52
N ILE A 42 8.72 -27.16 6.31
CA ILE A 42 9.98 -27.03 7.04
C ILE A 42 9.71 -26.74 8.53
N LEU A 43 8.69 -25.92 8.81
CA LEU A 43 8.32 -25.56 10.17
C LEU A 43 7.86 -26.78 10.99
N VAL A 44 7.10 -27.71 10.39
CA VAL A 44 6.65 -28.92 11.09
C VAL A 44 7.80 -29.91 11.38
N GLN A 45 8.83 -29.94 10.54
CA GLN A 45 10.04 -30.74 10.77
C GLN A 45 10.99 -30.15 11.82
N THR A 46 10.65 -28.99 12.37
CA THR A 46 11.53 -28.29 13.30
C THR A 46 11.36 -28.81 14.74
N ASP A 47 12.50 -29.00 15.42
CA ASP A 47 12.56 -29.60 16.76
C ASP A 47 12.33 -28.61 17.90
N ASP A 48 12.59 -27.32 17.69
CA ASP A 48 12.51 -26.30 18.76
C ASP A 48 12.02 -24.92 18.26
N ARG A 49 11.51 -24.14 19.22
CA ARG A 49 10.94 -22.81 18.98
C ARG A 49 11.93 -21.80 18.40
N ARG A 50 13.23 -21.89 18.75
CA ARG A 50 14.26 -20.97 18.26
C ARG A 50 14.57 -21.26 16.79
N ARG A 51 14.65 -22.52 16.39
CA ARG A 51 14.77 -22.91 14.99
C ARG A 51 13.53 -22.48 14.19
N ALA A 52 12.33 -22.63 14.74
CA ALA A 52 11.10 -22.16 14.10
C ALA A 52 11.12 -20.64 13.84
N PHE A 53 11.65 -19.88 14.80
CA PHE A 53 11.89 -18.45 14.64
C PHE A 53 12.87 -18.15 13.51
N VAL A 54 14.02 -18.84 13.47
CA VAL A 54 15.02 -18.67 12.39
C VAL A 54 14.46 -19.06 11.02
N VAL A 55 13.64 -20.11 10.94
CA VAL A 55 12.95 -20.54 9.73
C VAL A 55 12.05 -19.43 9.19
N GLY A 56 11.17 -18.88 10.05
CA GLY A 56 10.32 -17.76 9.68
C GLY A 56 11.12 -16.50 9.32
N TRP A 57 12.22 -16.24 10.03
CA TRP A 57 13.09 -15.10 9.74
C TRP A 57 13.77 -15.21 8.37
N MET A 58 14.35 -16.37 8.03
CA MET A 58 14.99 -16.57 6.72
C MET A 58 14.00 -16.48 5.56
N PHE A 59 12.79 -17.02 5.74
CA PHE A 59 11.70 -16.86 4.78
C PHE A 59 11.31 -15.37 4.62
N GLY A 60 11.07 -14.68 5.74
CA GLY A 60 10.73 -13.26 5.74
C GLY A 60 11.84 -12.39 5.14
N LEU A 61 13.11 -12.75 5.34
CA LEU A 61 14.25 -12.06 4.76
C LEU A 61 14.24 -12.18 3.24
N GLY A 62 14.04 -13.39 2.69
CA GLY A 62 13.91 -13.59 1.25
C GLY A 62 12.75 -12.82 0.64
N GLN A 63 11.59 -12.86 1.31
CA GLN A 63 10.41 -12.08 0.90
C GLN A 63 10.71 -10.58 0.92
N GLY A 64 11.38 -10.09 1.97
CA GLY A 64 11.72 -8.67 2.12
C GLY A 64 12.77 -8.18 1.12
N LEU A 65 13.79 -8.99 0.83
CA LEU A 65 14.85 -8.64 -0.12
C LEU A 65 14.30 -8.42 -1.53
N VAL A 66 13.38 -9.29 -1.98
CA VAL A 66 12.74 -9.14 -3.30
C VAL A 66 11.55 -8.16 -3.24
N GLY A 67 10.81 -8.12 -2.14
CA GLY A 67 9.64 -7.27 -2.00
C GLY A 67 9.95 -5.78 -1.83
N TYR A 68 11.13 -5.44 -1.28
CA TYR A 68 11.53 -4.07 -0.92
C TYR A 68 12.87 -3.63 -1.51
N TYR A 69 13.43 -4.35 -2.48
CA TYR A 69 14.70 -3.96 -3.13
C TYR A 69 14.67 -2.52 -3.65
N TRP A 70 13.51 -2.06 -4.11
CA TRP A 70 13.30 -0.73 -4.69
C TRP A 70 13.60 0.41 -3.71
N VAL A 71 13.65 0.16 -2.40
CA VAL A 71 14.06 1.14 -1.39
C VAL A 71 15.48 1.65 -1.65
N SER A 72 16.34 0.82 -2.26
CA SER A 72 17.68 1.24 -2.70
C SER A 72 17.65 2.44 -3.65
N ASN A 73 16.61 2.61 -4.46
CA ASN A 73 16.51 3.73 -5.41
C ASN A 73 16.50 5.09 -4.72
N ALA A 74 15.93 5.18 -3.50
CA ALA A 74 15.91 6.43 -2.75
C ALA A 74 17.33 6.91 -2.39
N PHE A 75 18.25 5.97 -2.11
CA PHE A 75 19.65 6.24 -1.82
C PHE A 75 20.48 6.54 -3.07
N MET A 76 19.99 6.14 -4.25
CA MET A 76 20.64 6.40 -5.53
C MET A 76 20.30 7.77 -6.12
N VAL A 77 19.35 8.51 -5.52
CA VAL A 77 19.05 9.90 -5.92
C VAL A 77 20.27 10.80 -5.73
N ASP A 78 20.99 10.62 -4.62
CA ASP A 78 22.32 11.18 -4.38
C ASP A 78 23.28 10.03 -4.03
N ALA A 79 23.67 9.28 -5.05
CA ALA A 79 24.51 8.11 -4.89
C ALA A 79 25.90 8.44 -4.33
N THR A 80 26.40 9.66 -4.57
CA THR A 80 27.68 10.15 -4.07
C THR A 80 27.69 10.27 -2.55
N GLU A 81 26.61 10.79 -1.96
CA GLU A 81 26.52 10.97 -0.50
C GLU A 81 25.97 9.72 0.20
N HIS A 82 24.97 9.05 -0.38
CA HIS A 82 24.17 8.05 0.33
C HIS A 82 24.24 6.63 -0.26
N GLY A 83 24.85 6.44 -1.43
CA GLY A 83 24.77 5.18 -2.18
C GLY A 83 25.29 3.95 -1.42
N VAL A 84 26.34 4.13 -0.61
CA VAL A 84 26.93 3.07 0.23
C VAL A 84 25.93 2.52 1.26
N LEU A 85 24.97 3.34 1.70
CA LEU A 85 23.96 2.93 2.69
C LEU A 85 22.85 2.03 2.09
N ALA A 86 22.68 2.03 0.77
CA ALA A 86 21.58 1.32 0.10
C ALA A 86 21.50 -0.19 0.43
N PRO A 87 22.58 -1.00 0.31
CA PRO A 87 22.51 -2.42 0.67
C PRO A 87 22.17 -2.63 2.14
N PHE A 88 22.70 -1.80 3.05
CA PHE A 88 22.42 -1.88 4.48
C PHE A 88 20.97 -1.50 4.80
N ALA A 89 20.42 -0.51 4.12
CA ALA A 89 19.02 -0.10 4.28
C ALA A 89 18.07 -1.21 3.82
N VAL A 90 18.34 -1.84 2.67
CA VAL A 90 17.53 -2.95 2.15
C VAL A 90 17.63 -4.18 3.08
N LEU A 91 18.85 -4.57 3.47
CA LEU A 91 19.07 -5.69 4.40
C LEU A 91 18.46 -5.43 5.77
N GLY A 92 18.60 -4.21 6.30
CA GLY A 92 18.05 -3.79 7.58
C GLY A 92 16.53 -3.78 7.58
N LEU A 93 15.91 -3.22 6.54
CA LEU A 93 14.46 -3.22 6.39
C LEU A 93 13.92 -4.64 6.22
N ALA A 94 14.51 -5.44 5.31
CA ALA A 94 14.10 -6.82 5.08
C ALA A 94 14.26 -7.68 6.34
N GLY A 95 15.41 -7.59 7.02
CA GLY A 95 15.70 -8.33 8.25
C GLY A 95 14.85 -7.88 9.43
N GLY A 96 14.55 -6.58 9.54
CA GLY A 96 13.65 -6.03 10.55
C GLY A 96 12.19 -6.47 10.35
N LEU A 97 11.68 -6.40 9.12
CA LEU A 97 10.33 -6.87 8.80
C LEU A 97 10.21 -8.39 8.85
N ALA A 98 11.30 -9.13 8.63
CA ALA A 98 11.34 -10.57 8.80
C ALA A 98 11.08 -11.04 10.24
N MET A 99 11.13 -10.14 11.24
CA MET A 99 10.68 -10.43 12.61
C MET A 99 9.20 -10.85 12.67
N PHE A 100 8.35 -10.33 11.79
CA PHE A 100 6.92 -10.63 11.74
C PHE A 100 6.65 -12.09 11.30
N PRO A 101 7.19 -12.58 10.16
CA PRO A 101 7.19 -14.00 9.82
C PRO A 101 7.91 -14.89 10.85
N ALA A 102 9.01 -14.42 11.46
CA ALA A 102 9.73 -15.16 12.50
C ALA A 102 8.87 -15.41 13.75
N ALA A 103 8.18 -14.38 14.24
CA ALA A 103 7.24 -14.48 15.35
C ALA A 103 6.06 -15.38 14.99
N THR A 104 5.51 -15.23 13.79
CA THR A 104 4.40 -16.07 13.26
C THR A 104 4.77 -17.55 13.28
N ALA A 105 5.93 -17.90 12.70
CA ALA A 105 6.42 -19.27 12.66
C ALA A 105 6.70 -19.83 14.06
N SER A 106 7.32 -19.04 14.93
CA SER A 106 7.61 -19.42 16.32
C SER A 106 6.35 -19.71 17.13
N ILE A 107 5.34 -18.84 17.03
CA ILE A 107 4.06 -18.98 17.75
C ILE A 107 3.26 -20.16 17.17
N ALA A 108 3.17 -20.27 15.84
CA ALA A 108 2.49 -21.38 15.18
C ALA A 108 3.10 -22.72 15.60
N TRP A 109 4.43 -22.83 15.59
CA TRP A 109 5.13 -24.03 16.05
C TRP A 109 4.78 -24.37 17.51
N SER A 110 4.78 -23.39 18.42
CA SER A 110 4.43 -23.63 19.83
C SER A 110 2.99 -24.11 19.98
N VAL A 111 2.03 -23.47 19.31
CA VAL A 111 0.62 -23.87 19.32
C VAL A 111 0.45 -25.28 18.77
N TRP A 112 1.15 -25.63 17.70
CA TRP A 112 1.06 -26.96 17.11
C TRP A 112 1.65 -28.06 18.00
N ARG A 113 2.69 -27.76 18.78
CA ARG A 113 3.26 -28.70 19.75
C ARG A 113 2.36 -28.88 20.97
N TRP A 114 1.74 -27.80 21.47
CA TRP A 114 0.90 -27.85 22.67
C TRP A 114 -0.49 -28.43 22.39
N CYS A 115 -1.16 -27.97 21.35
CA CYS A 115 -2.53 -28.41 21.04
C CYS A 115 -2.57 -29.64 20.14
N SER A 116 -1.46 -29.96 19.45
CA SER A 116 -1.37 -31.05 18.47
C SER A 116 -2.58 -31.08 17.50
N PRO A 117 -2.90 -29.97 16.82
CA PRO A 117 -4.07 -29.86 15.97
C PRO A 117 -3.94 -30.70 14.70
N SER A 118 -5.07 -30.96 14.04
CA SER A 118 -5.11 -31.66 12.75
C SER A 118 -4.29 -30.92 11.67
N PRO A 119 -3.86 -31.60 10.58
CA PRO A 119 -3.10 -30.97 9.50
C PRO A 119 -3.78 -29.71 8.90
N LEU A 120 -5.09 -29.75 8.69
CA LEU A 120 -5.86 -28.60 8.20
C LEU A 120 -5.89 -27.47 9.24
N ALA A 121 -6.12 -27.80 10.51
CA ALA A 121 -6.12 -26.83 11.59
C ALA A 121 -4.75 -26.13 11.72
N ARG A 122 -3.63 -26.82 11.48
CA ARG A 122 -2.30 -26.18 11.44
C ARG A 122 -2.24 -25.05 10.39
N ILE A 123 -2.74 -25.31 9.18
CA ILE A 123 -2.75 -24.35 8.08
C ILE A 123 -3.64 -23.15 8.41
N LEU A 124 -4.86 -23.39 8.91
CA LEU A 124 -5.80 -22.32 9.27
C LEU A 124 -5.30 -21.46 10.43
N THR A 125 -4.71 -22.08 11.45
CA THR A 125 -4.06 -21.36 12.56
C THR A 125 -2.85 -20.57 12.08
N PHE A 126 -2.06 -21.09 11.14
CA PHE A 126 -0.98 -20.33 10.53
C PHE A 126 -1.49 -19.10 9.78
N ALA A 127 -2.55 -19.25 8.98
CA ALA A 127 -3.17 -18.14 8.27
C ALA A 127 -3.72 -17.07 9.23
N GLY A 128 -4.37 -17.48 10.33
CA GLY A 128 -4.82 -16.58 11.38
C GLY A 128 -3.67 -15.82 12.07
N LEU A 129 -2.58 -16.51 12.40
CA LEU A 129 -1.38 -15.90 12.98
C LEU A 129 -0.67 -14.96 11.98
N TRP A 130 -0.60 -15.33 10.70
CA TRP A 130 -0.05 -14.47 9.65
C TRP A 130 -0.86 -13.18 9.53
N THR A 131 -2.18 -13.29 9.56
CA THR A 131 -3.11 -12.15 9.52
C THR A 131 -2.92 -11.22 10.72
N ALA A 132 -2.82 -11.79 11.94
CA ALA A 132 -2.50 -11.03 13.14
C ALA A 132 -1.14 -10.32 13.03
N SER A 133 -0.15 -10.99 12.45
CA SER A 133 1.18 -10.44 12.20
C SER A 133 1.15 -9.25 11.23
N GLU A 134 0.41 -9.34 10.12
CA GLU A 134 0.24 -8.22 9.19
C GLU A 134 -0.52 -7.05 9.81
N TRP A 135 -1.53 -7.32 10.64
CA TRP A 135 -2.27 -6.28 11.35
C TRP A 135 -1.39 -5.59 12.40
N LEU A 136 -0.59 -6.34 13.16
CA LEU A 136 0.40 -5.76 14.09
C LEU A 136 1.47 -4.94 13.35
N ARG A 137 1.96 -5.44 12.21
CA ARG A 137 2.93 -4.73 11.35
C ARG A 137 2.40 -3.39 10.85
N ALA A 138 1.09 -3.24 10.71
CA ALA A 138 0.47 -1.98 10.32
C ALA A 138 0.41 -0.94 11.43
N GLY A 139 0.55 -1.34 12.70
CA GLY A 139 0.42 -0.45 13.87
C GLY A 139 1.68 -0.26 14.71
N MET A 140 2.57 -1.25 14.80
CA MET A 140 3.75 -1.22 15.67
C MET A 140 4.80 -0.19 15.21
N LEU A 141 5.47 0.45 16.17
CA LEU A 141 6.41 1.58 15.98
C LEU A 141 5.71 2.78 15.32
N THR A 142 5.66 2.80 13.99
CA THR A 142 4.87 3.74 13.19
C THR A 142 4.01 3.04 12.15
N GLY A 143 4.12 1.72 12.04
CA GLY A 143 3.43 0.90 11.05
C GLY A 143 4.09 0.93 9.67
N PHE A 144 4.13 -0.24 9.03
CA PHE A 144 4.56 -0.40 7.64
C PHE A 144 3.70 -1.47 6.94
N PRO A 145 2.41 -1.18 6.65
CA PRO A 145 1.51 -2.11 5.97
C PRO A 145 1.74 -2.20 4.44
N TRP A 146 3.00 -2.11 4.00
CA TRP A 146 3.36 -2.31 2.61
C TRP A 146 3.30 -3.79 2.24
N ASN A 147 2.95 -4.14 1.01
CA ASN A 147 2.86 -5.55 0.55
C ASN A 147 1.99 -6.44 1.46
N LEU A 148 0.80 -5.97 1.85
CA LEU A 148 -0.21 -6.87 2.43
C LEU A 148 -0.50 -8.01 1.46
N VAL A 149 -0.72 -9.24 1.93
CA VAL A 149 -0.94 -10.39 1.03
C VAL A 149 -2.10 -10.14 0.05
N ALA A 150 -3.13 -9.39 0.43
CA ALA A 150 -4.22 -9.02 -0.48
C ALA A 150 -3.79 -8.26 -1.74
N THR A 151 -2.65 -7.54 -1.75
CA THR A 151 -2.21 -6.78 -2.92
C THR A 151 -1.81 -7.67 -4.09
N VAL A 152 -1.55 -8.96 -3.87
CA VAL A 152 -1.24 -9.90 -4.96
C VAL A 152 -2.40 -10.00 -5.96
N TRP A 153 -3.63 -9.73 -5.52
CA TRP A 153 -4.87 -9.86 -6.31
C TRP A 153 -5.27 -8.60 -7.07
N THR A 154 -4.51 -7.50 -7.04
CA THR A 154 -4.96 -6.25 -7.66
C THR A 154 -5.03 -6.26 -9.20
N PHE A 155 -4.53 -7.32 -9.84
CA PHE A 155 -4.75 -7.60 -11.25
C PHE A 155 -6.17 -8.16 -11.55
N SER A 156 -6.88 -8.69 -10.55
CA SER A 156 -8.25 -9.19 -10.68
C SER A 156 -9.20 -8.35 -9.80
N PRO A 157 -9.90 -7.36 -10.39
CA PRO A 157 -10.93 -6.60 -9.69
C PRO A 157 -11.99 -7.50 -9.05
N GLU A 158 -12.28 -8.66 -9.64
CA GLU A 158 -13.27 -9.64 -9.17
C GLU A 158 -12.87 -10.21 -7.80
N VAL A 159 -11.65 -10.76 -7.68
CA VAL A 159 -11.17 -11.31 -6.39
C VAL A 159 -11.04 -10.21 -5.35
N LEU A 160 -10.62 -9.01 -5.77
CA LEU A 160 -10.48 -7.86 -4.89
C LEU A 160 -11.79 -7.49 -4.19
N GLN A 161 -12.96 -7.80 -4.78
CA GLN A 161 -14.26 -7.53 -4.16
C GLN A 161 -14.43 -8.18 -2.78
N ALA A 162 -13.75 -9.30 -2.51
CA ALA A 162 -13.75 -9.92 -1.19
C ALA A 162 -13.20 -8.98 -0.09
N ALA A 163 -12.28 -8.06 -0.42
CA ALA A 163 -11.76 -7.07 0.52
C ALA A 163 -12.86 -6.08 0.99
N ALA A 164 -13.94 -5.91 0.23
CA ALA A 164 -15.09 -5.12 0.66
C ALA A 164 -15.87 -5.80 1.80
N LEU A 165 -15.80 -7.14 1.88
CA LEU A 165 -16.48 -7.94 2.88
C LEU A 165 -15.62 -8.17 4.12
N VAL A 166 -14.40 -8.67 3.93
CA VAL A 166 -13.53 -9.14 5.03
C VAL A 166 -12.27 -8.28 5.22
N GLY A 167 -12.14 -7.20 4.44
CA GLY A 167 -10.95 -6.35 4.46
C GLY A 167 -9.75 -6.95 3.75
N PRO A 168 -8.66 -6.16 3.62
CA PRO A 168 -7.41 -6.63 3.05
C PRO A 168 -6.79 -7.75 3.88
N TYR A 169 -6.91 -7.70 5.22
CA TYR A 169 -6.40 -8.74 6.09
C TYR A 169 -7.16 -10.07 5.94
N GLY A 170 -8.48 -10.03 5.85
CA GLY A 170 -9.29 -11.24 5.64
C GLY A 170 -9.02 -11.89 4.28
N LEU A 171 -8.91 -11.09 3.21
CA LEU A 171 -8.52 -11.61 1.89
C LEU A 171 -7.10 -12.19 1.92
N GLY A 172 -6.18 -11.54 2.64
CA GLY A 172 -4.84 -12.06 2.91
C GLY A 172 -4.88 -13.42 3.61
N MET A 173 -5.71 -13.56 4.66
CA MET A 173 -5.90 -14.81 5.40
C MET A 173 -6.38 -15.95 4.49
N ILE A 174 -7.41 -15.70 3.67
CA ILE A 174 -7.95 -16.68 2.72
C ILE A 174 -6.85 -17.12 1.75
N THR A 175 -6.06 -16.16 1.25
CA THR A 175 -4.96 -16.42 0.32
C THR A 175 -3.88 -17.29 0.95
N ILE A 176 -3.43 -16.98 2.18
CA ILE A 176 -2.44 -17.79 2.90
C ILE A 176 -2.98 -19.18 3.23
N ALA A 177 -4.25 -19.29 3.63
CA ALA A 177 -4.88 -20.57 3.91
C ALA A 177 -4.87 -21.46 2.67
N ILE A 178 -5.32 -20.94 1.52
CA ILE A 178 -5.32 -21.67 0.24
C ILE A 178 -3.88 -22.04 -0.17
N ALA A 179 -2.95 -21.11 -0.05
CA ALA A 179 -1.53 -21.33 -0.38
C ALA A 179 -0.86 -22.38 0.53
N GLY A 180 -1.37 -22.58 1.74
CA GLY A 180 -0.89 -23.61 2.66
C GLY A 180 -1.47 -25.01 2.40
N LEU A 181 -2.60 -25.15 1.68
CA LEU A 181 -3.26 -26.44 1.43
C LEU A 181 -2.36 -27.52 0.79
N PRO A 182 -1.43 -27.21 -0.14
CA PRO A 182 -0.51 -28.22 -0.67
C PRO A 182 0.35 -28.89 0.42
N ALA A 183 0.55 -28.25 1.59
CA ALA A 183 1.26 -28.87 2.71
C ALA A 183 0.57 -30.13 3.26
N LEU A 184 -0.73 -30.32 2.98
CA LEU A 184 -1.46 -31.54 3.37
C LEU A 184 -0.86 -32.81 2.76
N PHE A 185 -0.30 -32.75 1.54
CA PHE A 185 0.41 -33.90 0.94
C PHE A 185 1.67 -34.27 1.71
N LEU A 186 2.23 -33.32 2.45
CA LEU A 186 3.50 -33.45 3.14
C LEU A 186 3.32 -33.92 4.59
N PHE A 187 2.08 -33.98 5.09
CA PHE A 187 1.74 -34.44 6.44
C PHE A 187 1.41 -35.94 6.56
N GLY A 188 1.60 -36.72 5.50
CA GLY A 188 1.77 -38.16 5.60
C GLY A 188 0.56 -39.04 5.27
N ASP A 189 -0.64 -38.79 5.79
CA ASP A 189 -1.55 -39.94 5.98
C ASP A 189 -2.83 -39.98 5.13
N ASN A 190 -3.12 -38.99 4.26
CA ASN A 190 -4.33 -39.06 3.44
C ASN A 190 -4.29 -38.19 2.17
N ARG A 191 -3.78 -38.76 1.06
CA ARG A 191 -3.78 -38.10 -0.26
C ARG A 191 -5.17 -37.62 -0.69
N ARG A 192 -6.22 -38.37 -0.33
CA ARG A 192 -7.60 -37.99 -0.63
C ARG A 192 -8.00 -36.72 0.11
N ALA A 193 -7.67 -36.59 1.40
CA ALA A 193 -7.92 -35.37 2.16
C ALA A 193 -7.14 -34.17 1.60
N ALA A 194 -5.90 -34.36 1.15
CA ALA A 194 -5.11 -33.32 0.51
C ALA A 194 -5.72 -32.87 -0.83
N MET A 195 -6.17 -33.81 -1.68
CA MET A 195 -6.88 -33.51 -2.93
C MET A 195 -8.22 -32.80 -2.69
N ILE A 196 -8.99 -33.24 -1.70
CA ILE A 196 -10.24 -32.57 -1.29
C ILE A 196 -9.92 -31.15 -0.80
N GLY A 197 -8.89 -30.97 0.03
CA GLY A 197 -8.44 -29.67 0.48
C GLY A 197 -8.13 -28.73 -0.68
N LEU A 198 -7.30 -29.16 -1.63
CA LEU A 198 -7.01 -28.38 -2.84
C LEU A 198 -8.25 -28.08 -3.68
N GLY A 199 -9.15 -29.06 -3.85
CA GLY A 199 -10.42 -28.88 -4.54
C GLY A 199 -11.29 -27.81 -3.88
N VAL A 200 -11.41 -27.85 -2.55
CA VAL A 200 -12.12 -26.83 -1.76
C VAL A 200 -11.43 -25.46 -1.90
N GLY A 201 -10.10 -25.39 -1.83
CA GLY A 201 -9.37 -24.14 -2.03
C GLY A 201 -9.60 -23.53 -3.42
N LEU A 202 -9.64 -24.36 -4.46
CA LEU A 202 -9.96 -23.95 -5.83
C LEU A 202 -11.41 -23.48 -5.95
N ILE A 203 -12.36 -24.20 -5.36
CA ILE A 203 -13.77 -23.80 -5.33
C ILE A 203 -13.91 -22.45 -4.62
N VAL A 204 -13.27 -22.24 -3.47
CA VAL A 204 -13.34 -20.97 -2.74
C VAL A 204 -12.82 -19.80 -3.58
N ILE A 205 -11.69 -19.93 -4.29
CA ILE A 205 -11.19 -18.83 -5.11
C ILE A 205 -12.07 -18.57 -6.34
N VAL A 206 -12.62 -19.63 -6.95
CA VAL A 206 -13.58 -19.53 -8.06
C VAL A 206 -14.88 -18.87 -7.60
N ASP A 207 -15.41 -19.25 -6.43
CA ASP A 207 -16.62 -18.67 -5.85
C ASP A 207 -16.42 -17.18 -5.53
N ILE A 208 -15.26 -16.81 -4.96
CA ILE A 208 -14.89 -15.41 -4.73
C ILE A 208 -14.85 -14.65 -6.05
N TRP A 209 -14.24 -15.22 -7.10
CA TRP A 209 -14.18 -14.61 -8.41
C TRP A 209 -15.56 -14.44 -9.05
N ILE A 210 -16.41 -15.48 -9.00
CA ILE A 210 -17.80 -15.43 -9.52
C ILE A 210 -18.61 -14.38 -8.76
N ALA A 211 -18.57 -14.39 -7.42
CA ALA A 211 -19.29 -13.42 -6.60
C ALA A 211 -18.81 -11.98 -6.87
N GLY A 212 -17.50 -11.80 -7.07
CA GLY A 212 -16.90 -10.54 -7.47
C GLY A 212 -17.37 -10.08 -8.84
N ASN A 213 -17.41 -10.98 -9.83
CA ASN A 213 -17.89 -10.70 -11.17
C ASN A 213 -19.38 -10.29 -11.17
N LEU A 214 -20.22 -10.98 -10.40
CA LEU A 214 -21.64 -10.63 -10.21
C LEU A 214 -21.79 -9.24 -9.59
N ARG A 215 -21.01 -8.93 -8.53
CA ARG A 215 -21.01 -7.60 -7.90
C ARG A 215 -20.61 -6.50 -8.89
N LEU A 216 -19.56 -6.73 -9.67
CA LEU A 216 -19.06 -5.76 -10.65
C LEU A 216 -19.99 -5.57 -11.84
N SER A 217 -20.67 -6.63 -12.27
CA SER A 217 -21.66 -6.56 -13.36
C SER A 217 -22.90 -5.75 -12.95
N ALA A 218 -23.28 -5.81 -11.67
CA ALA A 218 -24.35 -4.99 -11.11
C ALA A 218 -23.90 -3.55 -10.73
N ALA A 219 -22.61 -3.24 -10.80
CA ALA A 219 -22.06 -1.98 -10.33
C ALA A 219 -22.28 -0.83 -11.31
N SER A 220 -22.95 0.23 -10.86
CA SER A 220 -23.10 1.47 -11.62
C SER A 220 -21.76 2.22 -11.77
N ARG A 221 -21.47 2.75 -12.95
CA ARG A 221 -20.30 3.62 -13.23
C ARG A 221 -20.67 5.11 -13.24
N LEU A 222 -21.48 5.54 -12.27
CA LEU A 222 -21.93 6.93 -12.19
C LEU A 222 -20.78 7.85 -11.78
N ALA A 223 -20.67 8.99 -12.43
CA ALA A 223 -19.77 10.08 -12.08
C ALA A 223 -20.51 11.19 -11.32
N VAL A 224 -19.78 11.99 -10.54
CA VAL A 224 -20.29 13.19 -9.88
C VAL A 224 -20.60 14.22 -10.95
N ASP A 225 -21.85 14.69 -10.97
CA ASP A 225 -22.33 15.58 -12.02
C ASP A 225 -21.55 16.90 -12.01
N GLY A 226 -21.11 17.35 -13.18
CA GLY A 226 -20.38 18.61 -13.34
C GLY A 226 -18.96 18.59 -12.75
N VAL A 227 -18.37 17.43 -12.45
CA VAL A 227 -16.99 17.34 -11.96
C VAL A 227 -16.11 16.56 -12.94
N ARG A 228 -15.27 17.30 -13.65
CA ARG A 228 -14.19 16.77 -14.50
C ARG A 228 -12.83 17.18 -13.96
N LEU A 229 -11.98 16.19 -13.70
CA LEU A 229 -10.66 16.36 -13.08
C LEU A 229 -9.56 16.19 -14.11
N ARG A 230 -8.59 17.11 -14.10
CA ARG A 230 -7.32 16.98 -14.81
C ARG A 230 -6.20 16.64 -13.84
N MET A 231 -5.55 15.50 -14.03
CA MET A 231 -4.40 15.07 -13.25
C MET A 231 -3.14 15.29 -14.08
N VAL A 232 -2.17 16.02 -13.55
CA VAL A 232 -0.93 16.36 -14.26
C VAL A 232 0.24 15.55 -13.72
N GLN A 233 0.93 14.88 -14.64
CA GLN A 233 2.11 14.06 -14.38
C GLN A 233 3.30 14.61 -15.18
N PRO A 234 4.12 15.50 -14.60
CA PRO A 234 5.18 16.19 -15.34
C PRO A 234 6.43 15.33 -15.53
N ASN A 235 6.51 14.17 -14.87
CA ASN A 235 7.63 13.23 -14.96
C ASN A 235 8.99 13.83 -14.60
N ILE A 236 9.04 14.71 -13.59
CA ILE A 236 10.29 15.40 -13.21
C ILE A 236 11.17 14.48 -12.35
N PRO A 237 12.42 14.17 -12.77
CA PRO A 237 13.33 13.33 -11.99
C PRO A 237 13.68 13.94 -10.64
N GLN A 238 13.82 13.09 -9.61
CA GLN A 238 13.98 13.56 -8.23
C GLN A 238 15.25 14.42 -8.01
N HIS A 239 16.36 14.08 -8.66
CA HIS A 239 17.63 14.81 -8.55
C HIS A 239 17.63 16.20 -9.25
N LEU A 240 16.61 16.49 -10.07
CA LEU A 240 16.42 17.78 -10.74
C LEU A 240 15.37 18.66 -10.04
N LYS A 241 14.51 18.06 -9.20
CA LYS A 241 13.32 18.70 -8.62
C LYS A 241 13.63 19.95 -7.79
N TRP A 242 14.75 19.94 -7.08
CA TRP A 242 15.13 21.01 -6.14
C TRP A 242 16.23 21.94 -6.66
N ARG A 243 16.71 21.76 -7.89
CA ARG A 243 17.74 22.63 -8.49
C ARG A 243 17.19 24.03 -8.73
N SER A 244 17.82 25.04 -8.14
CA SER A 244 17.26 26.40 -8.08
C SER A 244 16.96 26.99 -9.46
N GLU A 245 17.81 26.67 -10.44
CA GLU A 245 17.71 27.09 -11.83
C GLU A 245 16.57 26.42 -12.62
N LEU A 246 16.09 25.23 -12.18
CA LEU A 246 15.03 24.48 -12.88
C LEU A 246 13.65 24.64 -12.25
N ARG A 247 13.57 25.08 -10.99
CA ARG A 247 12.32 25.08 -10.22
C ARG A 247 11.18 25.87 -10.86
N VAL A 248 11.46 27.02 -11.49
CA VAL A 248 10.42 27.81 -12.18
C VAL A 248 9.96 27.09 -13.44
N ASP A 249 10.86 26.46 -14.19
CA ASP A 249 10.51 25.74 -15.41
C ASP A 249 9.69 24.50 -15.13
N HIS A 250 9.93 23.82 -14.00
CA HIS A 250 9.08 22.74 -13.48
C HIS A 250 7.64 23.21 -13.23
N VAL A 251 7.46 24.39 -12.64
CA VAL A 251 6.13 24.99 -12.43
C VAL A 251 5.48 25.34 -13.77
N ARG A 252 6.22 25.96 -14.69
CA ARG A 252 5.72 26.30 -16.03
C ARG A 252 5.32 25.05 -16.83
N GLN A 253 6.06 23.95 -16.69
CA GLN A 253 5.72 22.69 -17.34
C GLN A 253 4.36 22.17 -16.85
N GLN A 254 4.13 22.19 -15.54
CA GLN A 254 2.83 21.81 -14.96
C GLN A 254 1.69 22.70 -15.49
N MET A 255 1.93 24.01 -15.59
CA MET A 255 0.96 24.96 -16.16
C MET A 255 0.66 24.63 -17.63
N ARG A 256 1.66 24.36 -18.46
CA ARG A 256 1.47 23.96 -19.87
C ARG A 256 0.64 22.69 -19.98
N LEU A 257 0.93 21.69 -19.16
CA LEU A 257 0.15 20.44 -19.14
C LEU A 257 -1.28 20.66 -18.62
N SER A 258 -1.54 21.73 -17.89
CA SER A 258 -2.88 22.07 -17.37
C SER A 258 -3.78 22.74 -18.40
N ASP A 259 -3.23 23.27 -19.50
CA ASP A 259 -3.93 24.21 -20.40
C ASP A 259 -4.80 23.56 -21.50
N GLY A 260 -5.89 24.21 -21.92
CA GLY A 260 -6.73 23.80 -23.05
C GLY A 260 -7.63 22.57 -22.80
N PRO A 261 -8.47 22.19 -23.77
CA PRO A 261 -9.38 21.06 -23.64
C PRO A 261 -8.65 19.71 -23.70
N ASP A 262 -9.34 18.65 -23.30
CA ASP A 262 -8.91 17.28 -23.55
C ASP A 262 -9.12 16.86 -25.03
N ALA A 263 -8.84 15.59 -25.34
CA ALA A 263 -8.99 15.05 -26.69
C ALA A 263 -10.44 15.07 -27.22
N ALA A 264 -11.44 15.18 -26.33
CA ALA A 264 -12.85 15.29 -26.69
C ALA A 264 -13.34 16.76 -26.75
N GLY A 265 -12.44 17.74 -26.58
CA GLY A 265 -12.80 19.15 -26.58
C GLY A 265 -13.39 19.64 -25.26
N ILE A 266 -13.35 18.84 -24.19
CA ILE A 266 -13.96 19.17 -22.90
C ILE A 266 -12.90 19.80 -21.98
N LEU A 267 -13.26 20.92 -21.35
CA LEU A 267 -12.40 21.59 -20.37
C LEU A 267 -12.53 20.93 -18.99
N PRO A 268 -11.43 20.86 -18.20
CA PRO A 268 -11.51 20.38 -16.83
C PRO A 268 -12.18 21.43 -15.93
N THR A 269 -12.89 20.95 -14.93
CA THR A 269 -13.45 21.81 -13.87
C THR A 269 -12.43 22.05 -12.76
N HIS A 270 -11.52 21.10 -12.55
CA HIS A 270 -10.49 21.16 -11.51
C HIS A 270 -9.19 20.55 -12.04
N VAL A 271 -8.06 21.13 -11.66
CA VAL A 271 -6.72 20.64 -12.01
C VAL A 271 -6.03 20.16 -10.75
N ILE A 272 -5.27 19.07 -10.86
CA ILE A 272 -4.59 18.44 -9.75
C ILE A 272 -3.14 18.16 -10.14
N TRP A 273 -2.21 18.69 -9.36
CA TRP A 273 -0.77 18.42 -9.48
C TRP A 273 -0.30 17.53 -8.33
N ALA A 274 0.78 16.78 -8.58
CA ALA A 274 1.33 15.79 -7.66
C ALA A 274 1.93 16.37 -6.35
N GLU A 275 2.45 15.49 -5.49
CA GLU A 275 3.15 15.87 -4.26
C GLU A 275 4.40 16.70 -4.55
N THR A 276 4.53 17.82 -3.82
CA THR A 276 5.63 18.78 -3.99
C THR A 276 5.80 19.19 -5.46
N ALA A 277 4.69 19.31 -6.20
CA ALA A 277 4.67 19.79 -7.57
C ALA A 277 5.21 21.22 -7.70
N VAL A 278 5.02 22.02 -6.65
CA VAL A 278 5.57 23.37 -6.54
C VAL A 278 6.71 23.34 -5.50
N PRO A 279 7.99 23.34 -5.92
CA PRO A 279 9.13 23.26 -5.00
C PRO A 279 9.46 24.62 -4.33
N TYR A 280 8.42 25.33 -3.87
CA TYR A 280 8.47 26.64 -3.20
C TYR A 280 7.50 26.68 -2.02
N ASN A 281 7.72 27.59 -1.07
CA ASN A 281 6.73 27.89 -0.04
C ASN A 281 5.56 28.70 -0.64
N LEU A 282 4.56 27.98 -1.16
CA LEU A 282 3.46 28.59 -1.91
C LEU A 282 2.64 29.59 -1.08
N SER A 283 2.55 29.38 0.23
CA SER A 283 1.80 30.27 1.13
C SER A 283 2.44 31.66 1.26
N GLY A 284 3.77 31.74 1.19
CA GLY A 284 4.52 33.00 1.35
C GLY A 284 4.79 33.76 0.06
N ASP A 285 4.51 33.19 -1.10
CA ASP A 285 4.88 33.75 -2.40
C ASP A 285 3.64 34.17 -3.21
N TYR A 286 3.24 35.43 -3.06
CA TYR A 286 2.08 35.97 -3.79
C TYR A 286 2.31 36.01 -5.31
N GLY A 287 3.51 36.37 -5.77
CA GLY A 287 3.82 36.46 -7.20
C GLY A 287 3.73 35.10 -7.89
N LEU A 288 4.26 34.06 -7.25
CA LEU A 288 4.14 32.68 -7.73
C LEU A 288 2.68 32.21 -7.76
N ARG A 289 1.88 32.55 -6.74
CA ARG A 289 0.45 32.23 -6.74
C ARG A 289 -0.30 32.90 -7.87
N GLN A 290 -0.02 34.16 -8.19
CA GLN A 290 -0.61 34.86 -9.34
C GLN A 290 -0.19 34.22 -10.67
N MET A 291 1.07 33.81 -10.81
CA MET A 291 1.52 33.07 -11.99
C MET A 291 0.73 31.76 -12.15
N ILE A 292 0.64 30.97 -11.08
CA ILE A 292 -0.04 29.67 -11.07
C ILE A 292 -1.56 29.81 -11.27
N ALA A 293 -2.17 30.93 -10.84
CA ALA A 293 -3.61 31.17 -10.99
C ALA A 293 -4.10 31.05 -12.44
N SER A 294 -3.23 31.30 -13.43
CA SER A 294 -3.56 31.12 -14.85
C SER A 294 -3.80 29.66 -15.27
N ALA A 295 -3.34 28.68 -14.48
CA ALA A 295 -3.61 27.26 -14.69
C ALA A 295 -4.90 26.79 -13.99
N VAL A 296 -5.60 27.68 -13.27
CA VAL A 296 -6.83 27.36 -12.54
C VAL A 296 -8.04 27.59 -13.44
N PRO A 297 -8.97 26.62 -13.57
CA PRO A 297 -10.22 26.84 -14.28
C PRO A 297 -11.02 27.98 -13.63
N VAL A 298 -11.77 28.76 -14.43
CA VAL A 298 -12.42 30.03 -14.02
C VAL A 298 -13.20 29.91 -12.70
N ASP A 299 -14.06 28.88 -12.60
CA ASP A 299 -14.91 28.59 -11.43
C ASP A 299 -14.43 27.35 -10.65
N GLY A 300 -13.18 26.93 -10.89
CA GLY A 300 -12.60 25.70 -10.37
C GLY A 300 -11.50 25.92 -9.34
N LEU A 301 -10.76 24.85 -9.07
CA LEU A 301 -9.57 24.89 -8.23
C LEU A 301 -8.39 24.20 -8.91
N LEU A 302 -7.19 24.66 -8.58
CA LEU A 302 -5.96 23.88 -8.68
C LEU A 302 -5.63 23.30 -7.31
N ILE A 303 -5.51 21.99 -7.21
CA ILE A 303 -5.06 21.30 -6.00
C ILE A 303 -3.63 20.81 -6.24
N THR A 304 -2.66 21.28 -5.43
CA THR A 304 -1.24 21.00 -5.67
C THR A 304 -0.47 20.73 -4.38
N GLY A 305 0.53 19.86 -4.46
CA GLY A 305 1.50 19.68 -3.38
C GLY A 305 2.56 20.79 -3.37
N ALA A 306 2.81 21.39 -2.20
CA ALA A 306 3.92 22.32 -1.97
C ALA A 306 4.32 22.28 -0.48
N PRO A 307 5.58 22.56 -0.12
CA PRO A 307 5.95 22.70 1.27
C PRO A 307 5.29 23.95 1.88
N ARG A 308 4.75 23.84 3.09
CA ARG A 308 4.32 24.99 3.90
C ARG A 308 5.39 25.27 4.95
N MET A 309 5.82 26.53 5.04
CA MET A 309 6.80 26.96 6.03
C MET A 309 6.18 27.97 6.99
N GLU A 310 6.26 27.68 8.29
CA GLU A 310 5.90 28.60 9.37
C GLU A 310 7.16 29.36 9.81
N MET A 311 7.15 30.68 9.62
CA MET A 311 8.23 31.58 10.01
C MET A 311 7.88 32.29 11.31
N ALA A 312 8.87 32.48 12.19
CA ALA A 312 8.78 33.29 13.41
C ALA A 312 9.94 34.30 13.44
N GLU A 313 9.97 35.21 14.43
CA GLU A 313 11.01 36.26 14.56
C GLU A 313 12.45 35.70 14.59
N GLY A 314 12.65 34.43 14.96
CA GLY A 314 13.93 33.72 14.94
C GLY A 314 14.23 32.88 13.69
N GLY A 315 13.41 32.96 12.64
CA GLY A 315 13.56 32.19 11.40
C GLY A 315 12.52 31.06 11.23
N LEU A 316 12.89 30.02 10.48
CA LEU A 316 11.99 28.90 10.19
C LEU A 316 11.67 28.11 11.46
N GLN A 317 10.40 28.09 11.86
CA GLN A 317 9.94 27.38 13.03
C GLN A 317 9.54 25.94 12.69
N ARG A 318 8.71 25.77 11.64
CA ARG A 318 8.20 24.46 11.20
C ARG A 318 8.07 24.39 9.69
N ALA A 319 8.34 23.21 9.15
CA ALA A 319 8.06 22.88 7.76
C ALA A 319 7.03 21.75 7.72
N TYR A 320 6.16 21.78 6.72
CA TYR A 320 5.16 20.75 6.46
C TYR A 320 5.20 20.33 4.99
N ASN A 321 4.92 19.05 4.72
CA ASN A 321 4.60 18.58 3.39
C ASN A 321 3.08 18.75 3.22
N SER A 322 2.66 19.61 2.30
CA SER A 322 1.29 20.11 2.28
C SER A 322 0.65 20.00 0.90
N VAL A 323 -0.68 19.88 0.90
CA VAL A 323 -1.55 20.10 -0.25
C VAL A 323 -2.24 21.44 -0.07
N HIS A 324 -2.26 22.26 -1.11
CA HIS A 324 -3.00 23.51 -1.15
C HIS A 324 -4.05 23.46 -2.27
N ALA A 325 -5.22 24.05 -2.02
CA ALA A 325 -6.20 24.36 -3.05
C ALA A 325 -6.15 25.85 -3.37
N LEU A 326 -6.02 26.20 -4.65
CA LEU A 326 -5.96 27.57 -5.15
C LEU A 326 -7.15 27.86 -6.05
N ASP A 327 -7.73 29.05 -5.91
CA ASP A 327 -8.74 29.57 -6.84
C ASP A 327 -8.11 30.35 -8.00
N SER A 328 -8.94 30.78 -8.96
CA SER A 328 -8.54 31.57 -10.14
C SER A 328 -8.00 32.95 -9.82
N ARG A 329 -8.07 33.39 -8.55
CA ARG A 329 -7.46 34.63 -8.06
C ARG A 329 -6.12 34.40 -7.36
N GLY A 330 -5.63 33.16 -7.32
CA GLY A 330 -4.40 32.79 -6.61
C GLY A 330 -4.54 32.78 -5.08
N GLN A 331 -5.76 32.73 -4.55
CA GLN A 331 -5.99 32.59 -3.11
C GLN A 331 -5.93 31.12 -2.72
N ILE A 332 -5.25 30.83 -1.60
CA ILE A 332 -5.27 29.49 -1.01
C ILE A 332 -6.58 29.38 -0.23
N THR A 333 -7.50 28.55 -0.72
CA THR A 333 -8.84 28.36 -0.13
C THR A 333 -8.88 27.20 0.86
N ALA A 334 -7.95 26.25 0.76
CA ALA A 334 -7.79 25.16 1.71
C ALA A 334 -6.34 24.66 1.76
N THR A 335 -5.97 24.03 2.88
CA THR A 335 -4.66 23.39 3.07
C THR A 335 -4.80 22.12 3.88
N TYR A 336 -4.06 21.08 3.49
CA TYR A 336 -3.86 19.85 4.25
C TYR A 336 -2.36 19.59 4.44
N ASP A 337 -1.92 19.49 5.69
CA ASP A 337 -0.57 19.11 6.08
C ASP A 337 -0.50 17.60 6.36
N LYS A 338 0.50 16.92 5.79
CA LYS A 338 0.73 15.47 5.93
C LYS A 338 0.79 15.06 7.41
N ARG A 339 0.02 14.04 7.79
CA ARG A 339 -0.08 13.57 9.18
C ARG A 339 0.85 12.40 9.46
N HIS A 340 0.95 11.45 8.53
CA HIS A 340 1.82 10.29 8.67
C HIS A 340 3.08 10.46 7.83
N LEU A 341 4.18 10.80 8.52
CA LEU A 341 5.47 11.03 7.88
C LEU A 341 6.20 9.73 7.60
N VAL A 342 7.01 9.73 6.53
CA VAL A 342 7.88 8.60 6.18
C VAL A 342 9.12 8.59 7.09
N PRO A 343 9.37 7.51 7.87
CA PRO A 343 10.60 7.39 8.66
C PRO A 343 11.85 7.45 7.77
N PHE A 344 12.91 8.10 8.28
CA PHE A 344 14.21 8.37 7.63
C PHE A 344 14.20 9.25 6.38
N GLY A 345 13.08 9.33 5.66
CA GLY A 345 12.88 10.28 4.57
C GLY A 345 12.42 11.65 5.07
N GLU A 346 11.29 11.68 5.77
CA GLU A 346 10.64 12.92 6.23
C GLU A 346 10.82 13.20 7.71
N TYR A 347 11.61 12.40 8.43
CA TYR A 347 12.17 12.66 9.77
C TYR A 347 13.17 11.56 10.14
N VAL A 348 14.03 11.79 11.13
CA VAL A 348 14.97 10.77 11.62
C VAL A 348 14.45 10.22 12.95
N PRO A 349 13.87 9.00 12.99
CA PRO A 349 13.52 8.35 14.24
C PRO A 349 14.77 8.16 15.12
N LEU A 350 14.62 8.32 16.44
CA LEU A 350 15.70 8.08 17.41
C LEU A 350 17.02 8.78 17.05
N ARG A 351 16.95 10.05 16.60
CA ARG A 351 18.11 10.84 16.16
C ARG A 351 19.31 10.79 17.12
N TRP A 352 19.06 10.68 18.42
CA TRP A 352 20.08 10.57 19.47
C TRP A 352 21.00 9.34 19.33
N LEU A 353 20.57 8.30 18.61
CA LEU A 353 21.32 7.06 18.41
C LEU A 353 22.14 7.03 17.12
N PHE A 354 21.74 7.78 16.08
CA PHE A 354 22.24 7.56 14.72
C PHE A 354 23.14 8.68 14.16
N GLY A 355 23.20 9.88 14.73
CA GLY A 355 24.21 10.89 14.36
C GLY A 355 24.20 11.46 12.92
N PHE A 356 23.34 10.99 12.02
CA PHE A 356 23.21 11.47 10.63
C PHE A 356 22.03 12.45 10.44
N SER A 357 22.10 13.32 9.44
CA SER A 357 20.97 14.14 8.94
C SER A 357 19.97 13.30 8.12
N ARG A 358 18.83 13.89 7.70
CA ARG A 358 17.82 13.23 6.85
C ARG A 358 18.41 12.71 5.54
N LEU A 359 17.82 11.63 5.02
CA LEU A 359 18.22 11.00 3.76
C LEU A 359 17.65 11.68 2.49
N THR A 360 16.86 12.76 2.65
CA THR A 360 16.29 13.53 1.53
C THR A 360 16.79 14.97 1.53
N ALA A 361 16.84 15.59 0.34
CA ALA A 361 17.19 17.00 0.20
C ALA A 361 16.33 17.92 1.09
N GLY A 362 17.00 18.70 1.96
CA GLY A 362 16.39 19.57 2.97
C GLY A 362 16.91 19.25 4.38
N ARG A 363 17.64 20.19 4.99
CA ARG A 363 18.24 20.01 6.34
C ARG A 363 17.24 20.11 7.50
N VAL A 364 15.96 20.38 7.22
CA VAL A 364 14.96 20.75 8.23
C VAL A 364 13.91 19.68 8.36
N ASP A 365 13.47 19.50 9.60
CA ASP A 365 12.48 18.52 9.93
C ASP A 365 11.03 18.90 9.54
N PHE A 366 10.36 18.06 8.74
CA PHE A 366 8.91 18.11 8.56
C PHE A 366 8.21 17.70 9.85
N TYR A 367 7.15 18.43 10.16
CA TYR A 367 6.28 18.17 11.31
C TYR A 367 4.99 17.50 10.85
N PRO A 368 4.42 16.59 11.67
CA PRO A 368 3.07 16.08 11.43
C PRO A 368 2.05 17.23 11.44
N GLY A 369 1.16 17.23 10.45
CA GLY A 369 0.10 18.21 10.29
C GLY A 369 -1.04 18.06 11.30
N ASN A 370 -1.72 19.16 11.60
CA ASN A 370 -2.93 19.23 12.43
C ASN A 370 -4.17 19.76 11.68
N THR A 371 -4.03 20.11 10.40
CA THR A 371 -5.12 20.61 9.55
C THR A 371 -6.23 19.58 9.35
N PRO A 372 -7.46 19.98 9.02
CA PRO A 372 -8.54 19.05 8.67
C PRO A 372 -8.14 18.10 7.54
N GLN A 373 -8.41 16.80 7.71
CA GLN A 373 -8.10 15.80 6.67
C GLN A 373 -9.09 15.83 5.50
N ILE A 374 -10.27 16.38 5.74
CA ILE A 374 -11.33 16.59 4.74
C ILE A 374 -11.58 18.10 4.66
N PRO A 375 -10.72 18.86 3.96
CA PRO A 375 -10.95 20.28 3.75
C PRO A 375 -12.20 20.52 2.88
N VAL A 376 -12.77 21.71 3.00
CA VAL A 376 -13.85 22.17 2.10
C VAL A 376 -13.21 22.61 0.78
N LEU A 377 -13.61 21.99 -0.31
CA LEU A 377 -13.16 22.32 -1.67
C LEU A 377 -14.38 22.78 -2.47
N ALA A 378 -14.38 24.05 -2.88
CA ALA A 378 -15.45 24.59 -3.73
C ALA A 378 -15.59 23.75 -5.02
N GLY A 379 -16.83 23.49 -5.44
CA GLY A 379 -17.10 22.69 -6.65
C GLY A 379 -16.86 21.18 -6.52
N LEU A 380 -16.39 20.69 -5.37
CA LEU A 380 -16.08 19.27 -5.15
C LEU A 380 -16.82 18.70 -3.94
N PRO A 381 -17.24 17.42 -3.99
CA PRO A 381 -17.74 16.74 -2.81
C PRO A 381 -16.60 16.47 -1.81
N PRO A 382 -16.91 16.20 -0.52
CA PRO A 382 -15.89 16.05 0.52
C PRO A 382 -14.81 15.01 0.16
N ALA A 383 -13.57 15.47 0.05
CA ALA A 383 -12.40 14.66 -0.30
C ALA A 383 -11.54 14.45 0.93
N VAL A 384 -11.13 13.20 1.20
CA VAL A 384 -10.05 12.98 2.16
C VAL A 384 -8.71 13.13 1.45
N MET A 385 -7.83 13.95 2.00
CA MET A 385 -6.49 14.17 1.47
C MET A 385 -5.51 13.20 2.09
N LEU A 386 -4.67 12.58 1.25
CA LEU A 386 -3.59 11.69 1.66
C LEU A 386 -2.34 11.99 0.83
N ILE A 387 -1.21 12.20 1.48
CA ILE A 387 0.05 12.46 0.78
C ILE A 387 0.89 11.18 0.76
N CYS A 388 1.20 10.70 -0.45
CA CYS A 388 2.16 9.64 -0.70
C CYS A 388 1.87 8.39 0.15
N TYR A 389 2.84 8.00 0.98
CA TYR A 389 2.82 6.89 1.94
C TYR A 389 1.55 6.79 2.80
N GLU A 390 0.79 7.87 3.03
CA GLU A 390 -0.43 7.81 3.85
C GLU A 390 -1.50 6.84 3.30
N ILE A 391 -1.52 6.59 1.99
CA ILE A 391 -2.52 5.73 1.34
C ILE A 391 -2.36 4.24 1.68
N ILE A 392 -1.20 3.79 2.17
CA ILE A 392 -0.98 2.36 2.44
C ILE A 392 -1.67 1.90 3.73
N PHE A 393 -2.11 2.82 4.60
CA PHE A 393 -2.63 2.50 5.92
C PHE A 393 -4.11 2.13 5.92
N PRO A 394 -4.47 0.95 6.49
CA PRO A 394 -5.86 0.59 6.70
C PRO A 394 -6.59 1.34 7.80
N ALA A 395 -7.93 1.39 7.64
CA ALA A 395 -8.90 1.88 8.62
C ALA A 395 -8.83 3.37 9.05
N LYS A 396 -7.84 4.16 8.58
CA LYS A 396 -7.70 5.57 8.98
C LYS A 396 -8.46 6.57 8.10
N VAL A 397 -8.99 6.12 6.96
CA VAL A 397 -9.83 6.94 6.09
C VAL A 397 -11.25 7.00 6.68
N GLY A 398 -11.47 7.90 7.65
CA GLY A 398 -12.80 8.17 8.20
C GLY A 398 -13.03 7.84 9.67
N ALA A 399 -11.98 7.55 10.46
CA ALA A 399 -12.07 7.36 11.90
C ALA A 399 -12.46 8.67 12.63
N GLY A 400 -13.77 8.99 12.64
CA GLY A 400 -14.35 10.10 13.41
C GLY A 400 -14.89 11.29 12.60
N TYR A 401 -14.90 11.24 11.27
CA TYR A 401 -15.39 12.33 10.41
C TYR A 401 -16.48 11.86 9.44
N ARG A 402 -17.25 12.83 8.89
CA ARG A 402 -18.18 12.63 7.77
C ARG A 402 -17.53 11.74 6.70
N ARG A 403 -18.19 10.64 6.31
CA ARG A 403 -17.71 9.71 5.28
C ARG A 403 -17.27 10.49 4.02
N PRO A 404 -16.03 10.33 3.54
CA PRO A 404 -15.59 11.03 2.34
C PRO A 404 -16.33 10.50 1.11
N ALA A 405 -16.53 11.38 0.13
CA ALA A 405 -17.08 11.02 -1.17
C ALA A 405 -16.02 10.47 -2.12
N TRP A 406 -14.74 10.77 -1.89
CA TRP A 406 -13.59 10.29 -2.64
C TRP A 406 -12.29 10.50 -1.85
N ILE A 407 -11.22 9.84 -2.27
CA ILE A 407 -9.87 9.96 -1.73
C ILE A 407 -9.00 10.65 -2.77
N LEU A 408 -8.29 11.72 -2.38
CA LEU A 408 -7.23 12.32 -3.19
C LEU A 408 -5.88 11.89 -2.63
N ASN A 409 -5.07 11.25 -3.47
CA ASN A 409 -3.71 10.86 -3.13
C ASN A 409 -2.67 11.57 -4.01
N LEU A 410 -1.94 12.52 -3.44
CA LEU A 410 -0.83 13.19 -4.14
C LEU A 410 0.48 12.51 -3.77
N THR A 411 1.30 12.14 -4.74
CA THR A 411 2.50 11.33 -4.47
C THR A 411 3.68 11.65 -5.38
N ASN A 412 4.89 11.47 -4.87
CA ASN A 412 6.13 11.56 -5.62
C ASN A 412 6.88 10.23 -5.57
N ASP A 413 6.48 9.28 -6.41
CA ASP A 413 7.12 7.96 -6.52
C ASP A 413 8.50 7.99 -7.18
N ALA A 414 9.05 9.17 -7.52
CA ALA A 414 10.41 9.29 -8.06
C ALA A 414 11.46 8.73 -7.09
N TRP A 415 11.15 8.70 -5.78
CA TRP A 415 11.96 8.06 -4.75
C TRP A 415 12.06 6.53 -4.90
N PHE A 416 11.08 5.90 -5.55
CA PHE A 416 11.03 4.45 -5.72
C PHE A 416 11.60 4.01 -7.06
N GLY A 417 11.89 4.95 -7.97
CA GLY A 417 12.46 4.69 -9.29
C GLY A 417 11.53 3.92 -10.23
N MET A 418 12.07 3.58 -11.41
CA MET A 418 11.39 2.74 -12.41
C MET A 418 11.45 1.27 -11.99
N SER A 419 10.70 0.90 -10.95
CA SER A 419 10.83 -0.38 -10.25
C SER A 419 9.48 -0.92 -9.79
N ALA A 420 9.48 -1.96 -8.93
CA ALA A 420 8.25 -2.52 -8.35
C ALA A 420 7.52 -1.59 -7.36
N GLY A 421 8.23 -0.65 -6.71
CA GLY A 421 7.66 0.20 -5.66
C GLY A 421 6.39 0.96 -6.08
N PRO A 422 6.39 1.72 -7.19
CA PRO A 422 5.21 2.45 -7.65
C PRO A 422 3.99 1.54 -7.94
N TYR A 423 4.20 0.34 -8.47
CA TYR A 423 3.12 -0.64 -8.70
C TYR A 423 2.54 -1.17 -7.39
N GLN A 424 3.40 -1.50 -6.42
CA GLN A 424 2.96 -1.91 -5.09
C GLN A 424 2.20 -0.78 -4.35
N HIS A 425 2.63 0.47 -4.56
CA HIS A 425 1.98 1.65 -4.00
C HIS A 425 0.57 1.87 -4.60
N LEU A 426 0.42 1.72 -5.92
CA LEU A 426 -0.88 1.76 -6.59
C LEU A 426 -1.81 0.62 -6.10
N ALA A 427 -1.28 -0.59 -5.91
CA ALA A 427 -2.05 -1.71 -5.41
C ALA A 427 -2.66 -1.44 -4.02
N ALA A 428 -1.93 -0.75 -3.14
CA ALA A 428 -2.46 -0.30 -1.86
C ALA A 428 -3.62 0.70 -2.01
N ALA A 429 -3.51 1.63 -2.97
CA ALA A 429 -4.57 2.58 -3.32
C ALA A 429 -5.83 1.88 -3.84
N GLN A 430 -5.70 0.86 -4.69
CA GLN A 430 -6.85 0.05 -5.13
C GLN A 430 -7.57 -0.64 -3.97
N LEU A 431 -6.81 -1.20 -3.01
CA LEU A 431 -7.41 -1.79 -1.81
C LEU A 431 -8.20 -0.76 -0.99
N ARG A 432 -7.71 0.48 -0.86
CA ARG A 432 -8.44 1.55 -0.15
C ARG A 432 -9.79 1.81 -0.80
N ALA A 433 -9.83 1.80 -2.13
CA ALA A 433 -11.05 2.08 -2.87
C ALA A 433 -12.13 1.03 -2.61
N VAL A 434 -11.75 -0.25 -2.74
CA VAL A 434 -12.68 -1.39 -2.59
C VAL A 434 -13.19 -1.52 -1.16
N GLU A 435 -12.30 -1.41 -0.18
CA GLU A 435 -12.63 -1.70 1.20
C GLU A 435 -13.58 -0.63 1.78
N GLN A 436 -13.42 0.64 1.37
CA GLN A 436 -14.22 1.78 1.84
C GLN A 436 -15.45 2.04 0.95
N GLY A 437 -15.45 1.49 -0.27
CA GLY A 437 -16.45 1.80 -1.29
C GLY A 437 -16.41 3.27 -1.69
N VAL A 438 -15.21 3.83 -1.81
CA VAL A 438 -14.95 5.24 -2.08
C VAL A 438 -13.89 5.31 -3.19
N PRO A 439 -14.09 6.08 -4.27
CA PRO A 439 -13.11 6.17 -5.35
C PRO A 439 -11.83 6.87 -4.90
N VAL A 440 -10.73 6.55 -5.57
CA VAL A 440 -9.41 7.12 -5.33
C VAL A 440 -8.94 7.82 -6.61
N VAL A 441 -8.59 9.10 -6.49
CA VAL A 441 -7.86 9.85 -7.52
C VAL A 441 -6.42 9.96 -7.04
N ARG A 442 -5.50 9.32 -7.74
CA ARG A 442 -4.07 9.31 -7.42
C ARG A 442 -3.31 10.10 -8.48
N VAL A 443 -2.52 11.08 -8.04
CA VAL A 443 -1.73 11.95 -8.92
C VAL A 443 -0.27 11.88 -8.53
N ALA A 444 0.55 11.35 -9.44
CA ALA A 444 1.96 11.09 -9.23
C ALA A 444 2.84 12.04 -10.06
N ASN A 445 4.05 12.33 -9.57
CA ASN A 445 5.04 13.10 -10.32
C ASN A 445 5.64 12.28 -11.49
N THR A 446 6.35 11.19 -11.17
CA THR A 446 6.88 10.22 -12.13
C THR A 446 6.21 8.85 -12.01
N GLY A 447 5.40 8.64 -10.96
CA GLY A 447 4.73 7.38 -10.64
C GLY A 447 3.56 7.07 -11.57
N ILE A 448 2.67 6.20 -11.12
CA ILE A 448 1.42 5.89 -11.84
C ILE A 448 0.32 6.80 -11.29
N SER A 449 -0.17 7.71 -12.13
CA SER A 449 -1.41 8.46 -11.87
C SER A 449 -2.61 7.65 -12.33
N ALA A 450 -3.65 7.56 -11.51
CA ALA A 450 -4.82 6.73 -11.82
C ALA A 450 -6.09 7.23 -11.15
N VAL A 451 -7.22 6.97 -11.81
CA VAL A 451 -8.56 7.06 -11.23
C VAL A 451 -9.06 5.65 -10.97
N VAL A 452 -9.32 5.35 -9.71
CA VAL A 452 -9.85 4.07 -9.24
C VAL A 452 -11.27 4.28 -8.75
N ASP A 453 -12.23 3.54 -9.28
CA ASP A 453 -13.62 3.65 -8.85
C ASP A 453 -13.85 3.03 -7.45
N ALA A 454 -15.06 3.17 -6.92
CA ALA A 454 -15.43 2.64 -5.61
C ALA A 454 -15.42 1.09 -5.52
N HIS A 455 -15.21 0.39 -6.63
CA HIS A 455 -15.06 -1.06 -6.72
C HIS A 455 -13.62 -1.49 -7.03
N GLY A 456 -12.65 -0.57 -7.04
CA GLY A 456 -11.24 -0.89 -7.27
C GLY A 456 -10.85 -1.04 -8.74
N ARG A 457 -11.75 -0.74 -9.67
CA ARG A 457 -11.47 -0.74 -11.12
C ARG A 457 -10.68 0.52 -11.45
N ILE A 458 -9.62 0.37 -12.25
CA ILE A 458 -8.89 1.51 -12.80
C ILE A 458 -9.66 2.00 -14.03
N GLU A 459 -10.28 3.16 -13.92
CA GLU A 459 -11.07 3.77 -14.99
C GLU A 459 -10.17 4.52 -15.99
N ALA A 460 -9.08 5.12 -15.50
CA ALA A 460 -8.12 5.87 -16.29
C ALA A 460 -6.75 5.84 -15.62
N ARG A 461 -5.65 5.82 -16.39
CA ARG A 461 -4.28 5.87 -15.85
C ARG A 461 -3.26 6.46 -16.81
N LEU A 462 -2.19 7.04 -16.26
CA LEU A 462 -0.92 7.32 -16.93
C LEU A 462 0.13 6.36 -16.37
N GLU A 463 0.92 5.75 -17.25
CA GLU A 463 1.90 4.75 -16.82
C GLU A 463 3.10 5.39 -16.10
N LEU A 464 3.84 4.53 -15.40
CA LEU A 464 5.09 4.89 -14.73
C LEU A 464 6.08 5.53 -15.73
N GLY A 465 6.65 6.68 -15.35
CA GLY A 465 7.66 7.37 -16.14
C GLY A 465 7.14 8.08 -17.40
N GLN A 466 5.81 8.20 -17.57
CA GLN A 466 5.23 8.99 -18.67
C GLN A 466 5.04 10.45 -18.27
N GLU A 467 5.29 11.37 -19.20
CA GLU A 467 4.87 12.77 -19.05
C GLU A 467 3.50 12.94 -19.71
N GLY A 468 2.59 13.65 -19.05
CA GLY A 468 1.32 14.01 -19.66
C GLY A 468 0.28 14.48 -18.67
N ARG A 469 -0.97 14.46 -19.14
CA ARG A 469 -2.16 14.74 -18.35
C ARG A 469 -3.21 13.67 -18.58
N LEU A 470 -4.03 13.45 -17.57
CA LEU A 470 -5.14 12.53 -17.59
C LEU A 470 -6.41 13.29 -17.21
N ASP A 471 -7.42 13.23 -18.06
CA ASP A 471 -8.72 13.84 -17.81
C ASP A 471 -9.74 12.73 -17.51
N SER A 472 -10.52 12.90 -16.44
CA SER A 472 -11.54 11.92 -16.04
C SER A 472 -12.66 12.61 -15.29
N ASP A 473 -13.89 12.14 -15.49
CA ASP A 473 -14.98 12.47 -14.58
C ASP A 473 -14.71 11.82 -13.22
N LEU A 474 -15.13 12.47 -12.13
CA LEU A 474 -14.95 11.93 -10.78
C LEU A 474 -15.96 10.81 -10.52
N PRO A 475 -15.57 9.54 -10.28
CA PRO A 475 -16.53 8.49 -9.96
C PRO A 475 -17.27 8.78 -8.66
N ARG A 476 -18.48 8.24 -8.48
CA ARG A 476 -19.22 8.33 -7.20
C ARG A 476 -18.78 7.24 -6.22
N ALA A 477 -18.74 7.60 -4.93
CA ALA A 477 -18.72 6.60 -3.86
C ALA A 477 -20.00 5.75 -3.86
N LEU A 478 -19.90 4.53 -3.31
CA LEU A 478 -21.07 3.71 -3.02
C LEU A 478 -22.02 4.47 -2.10
N LYS A 479 -23.33 4.32 -2.31
CA LYS A 479 -24.35 4.94 -1.43
C LYS A 479 -24.21 4.49 0.03
N ARG A 480 -23.82 3.23 0.24
CA ARG A 480 -23.55 2.65 1.57
C ARG A 480 -22.13 2.09 1.59
N PRO A 481 -21.38 2.24 2.70
CA PRO A 481 -20.08 1.60 2.84
C PRO A 481 -20.24 0.07 2.78
N PRO A 482 -19.26 -0.65 2.23
CA PRO A 482 -19.20 -2.10 2.35
C PRO A 482 -19.12 -2.56 3.81
N PRO A 483 -19.36 -3.85 4.12
CA PRO A 483 -19.21 -4.39 5.46
C PRO A 483 -17.88 -4.02 6.11
N TYR A 484 -16.75 -4.16 5.42
CA TYR A 484 -15.46 -3.77 5.98
C TYR A 484 -15.35 -2.26 6.21
N GLY A 485 -15.80 -1.43 5.27
CA GLY A 485 -15.86 0.02 5.47
C GLY A 485 -16.78 0.46 6.64
N ARG A 486 -17.70 -0.40 7.08
CA ARG A 486 -18.60 -0.14 8.23
C ARG A 486 -18.02 -0.61 9.56
N TYR A 487 -17.44 -1.81 9.60
CA TYR A 487 -17.02 -2.47 10.84
C TYR A 487 -15.51 -2.40 11.07
N GLY A 488 -14.74 -2.08 10.04
CA GLY A 488 -13.29 -1.92 10.09
C GLY A 488 -12.58 -3.11 10.71
N ASP A 489 -11.66 -2.81 11.63
CA ASP A 489 -10.80 -3.82 12.26
C ASP A 489 -11.54 -4.85 13.10
N TRP A 490 -12.81 -4.64 13.47
CA TRP A 490 -13.61 -5.70 14.09
C TRP A 490 -13.72 -6.94 13.20
N LEU A 491 -13.85 -6.77 11.88
CA LEU A 491 -13.85 -7.92 10.96
C LEU A 491 -12.47 -8.57 10.88
N THR A 492 -11.39 -7.77 10.91
CA THR A 492 -10.02 -8.30 11.00
C THR A 492 -9.86 -9.18 12.24
N LEU A 493 -10.34 -8.70 13.40
CA LEU A 493 -10.28 -9.45 14.66
C LEU A 493 -11.11 -10.75 14.58
N ILE A 494 -12.31 -10.72 13.99
CA ILE A 494 -13.12 -11.92 13.78
C ILE A 494 -12.36 -12.93 12.91
N MET A 495 -11.75 -12.49 11.80
CA MET A 495 -10.97 -13.38 10.93
C MET A 495 -9.79 -14.01 11.67
N ILE A 496 -9.03 -13.22 12.45
CA ILE A 496 -7.95 -13.73 13.31
C ILE A 496 -8.49 -14.76 14.28
N THR A 497 -9.58 -14.46 14.99
CA THR A 497 -10.20 -15.39 15.95
C THR A 497 -10.65 -16.68 15.27
N LEU A 498 -11.25 -16.63 14.09
CA LEU A 498 -11.64 -17.82 13.33
C LEU A 498 -10.44 -18.69 12.94
N GLY A 499 -9.35 -18.07 12.46
CA GLY A 499 -8.11 -18.79 12.14
C GLY A 499 -7.49 -19.45 13.38
N LEU A 500 -7.46 -18.75 14.51
CA LEU A 500 -6.93 -19.30 15.78
C LEU A 500 -7.84 -20.38 16.37
N ALA A 501 -9.16 -20.22 16.29
CA ALA A 501 -10.13 -21.19 16.79
C ALA A 501 -10.08 -22.52 16.02
N ALA A 502 -9.46 -22.56 14.84
CA ALA A 502 -9.26 -23.79 14.08
C ALA A 502 -8.48 -24.86 14.85
N ILE A 503 -7.72 -24.53 15.90
CA ILE A 503 -7.06 -25.50 16.78
C ILE A 503 -8.04 -26.50 17.41
N TRP A 504 -9.31 -26.12 17.57
CA TRP A 504 -10.37 -26.94 18.14
C TRP A 504 -11.07 -27.85 17.11
N LEU A 505 -10.69 -27.76 15.83
CA LEU A 505 -11.23 -28.66 14.82
C LEU A 505 -10.84 -30.11 15.15
N PRO A 506 -11.81 -31.05 15.14
CA PRO A 506 -11.52 -32.44 15.43
C PRO A 506 -10.40 -32.97 14.54
N ARG A 507 -9.57 -33.86 15.09
CA ARG A 507 -8.82 -34.76 14.22
C ARG A 507 -9.88 -35.66 13.58
N LEU A 508 -10.07 -35.56 12.26
CA LEU A 508 -10.86 -36.55 11.53
C LEU A 508 -10.30 -37.91 11.94
N ALA A 509 -11.14 -38.72 12.58
CA ALA A 509 -10.75 -39.97 13.21
C ALA A 509 -10.09 -40.89 12.18
N ARG A 510 -9.12 -41.68 12.65
CA ARG A 510 -8.69 -42.89 11.95
C ARG A 510 -9.85 -43.87 12.02
N ASP A 511 -10.64 -43.97 10.95
CA ASP A 511 -11.50 -45.13 10.76
C ASP A 511 -10.67 -46.24 10.06
N HIS A 512 -10.66 -47.41 10.72
CA HIS A 512 -10.10 -48.73 10.34
C HIS A 512 -8.55 -48.80 10.31
N ASP A 513 -7.85 -49.62 11.11
CA ASP A 513 -8.12 -51.02 11.47
C ASP A 513 -7.87 -51.33 12.95
N SER A 514 -8.89 -51.84 13.63
CA SER A 514 -8.73 -52.75 14.76
C SER A 514 -9.93 -53.69 14.77
N GLU A 515 -9.90 -54.68 13.89
CA GLU A 515 -10.52 -55.99 14.05
C GLU A 515 -9.74 -57.02 13.22
#